data_AF-A0A6P8XLV0-F1
#
_entry.id   AF-A0A6P8XLV0-F1
#
_cell.length_a   1.000
_cell.length_b   1.000
_cell.length_c   1.000
_cell.angle_alpha   90.00
_cell.angle_beta   90.00
_cell.angle_gamma   90.00
#
_symmetry.space_group_name_H-M   'P 1'
#
loop_
_entity.id
_entity.type
_entity.pdbx_description
1 polymer ?
#
loop_
_entity_poly.entity_id
_entity_poly.type
_entity_poly.pdbx_seq_one_letter_code
_entity_poly.pdbx_strand_id
1 'polypeptide(L)'
;MSNFSFYVLAVLAALGCQLCLVNSVCNECQPLNDAACINETSFHLCFGSSTPNTDQTFTCPDGLVCSQQPNICFQRSETPASCGDTDSCGLCNSNYVFACTSLTTFSLCYGATTPSTTNGTCPDGRFCDASSSNICVTTVTDESIICHLN
;
A
#
# COMPACT_ATOMS: atom_id res chain seq x y z
N MET A 1 35.07 29.95 -13.28
CA MET A 1 34.16 29.40 -12.24
C MET A 1 32.81 29.02 -12.86
N SER A 2 32.78 28.20 -13.92
CA SER A 2 31.54 27.93 -14.69
C SER A 2 31.22 26.44 -14.80
N ASN A 3 32.18 25.58 -15.13
CA ASN A 3 31.89 24.17 -15.44
C ASN A 3 31.51 23.33 -14.21
N PHE A 4 32.11 23.60 -13.04
CA PHE A 4 31.82 22.84 -11.81
C PHE A 4 30.37 23.05 -11.33
N SER A 5 29.87 24.29 -11.44
CA SER A 5 28.48 24.63 -11.09
C SER A 5 27.47 23.94 -12.01
N PHE A 6 27.76 23.86 -13.31
CA PHE A 6 26.93 23.15 -14.28
C PHE A 6 26.83 21.64 -14.00
N TYR A 7 27.94 21.00 -13.62
CA TYR A 7 27.91 19.58 -13.25
C TYR A 7 27.11 19.32 -11.98
N VAL A 8 27.23 20.18 -10.97
CA VAL A 8 26.47 20.06 -9.71
C VAL A 8 24.96 20.22 -9.96
N LEU A 9 24.56 21.20 -10.78
CA LEU A 9 23.16 21.38 -11.18
C LEU A 9 22.62 20.20 -12.01
N ALA A 10 23.43 19.64 -12.92
CA ALA A 10 23.04 18.47 -13.71
C ALA A 10 22.86 17.21 -12.85
N VAL A 11 23.74 16.98 -11.87
CA VAL A 11 23.64 15.86 -10.92
C VAL A 11 22.44 16.02 -9.99
N LEU A 12 22.18 17.23 -9.48
CA LEU A 12 21.00 17.50 -8.64
C LEU A 12 19.69 17.34 -9.42
N ALA A 13 19.64 17.73 -10.70
CA ALA A 13 18.48 17.52 -11.55
C ALA A 13 18.25 16.03 -11.88
N ALA A 14 19.33 15.26 -12.11
CA ALA A 14 19.26 13.82 -12.32
C ALA A 14 18.81 13.06 -11.05
N LEU A 15 19.29 13.45 -9.86
CA LEU A 15 18.82 12.88 -8.59
C LEU A 15 17.36 13.27 -8.28
N GLY A 16 16.93 14.49 -8.61
CA GLY A 16 15.56 14.94 -8.38
C GLY A 16 14.50 14.18 -9.20
N CYS A 17 14.88 13.62 -10.35
CA CYS A 17 13.99 12.87 -11.25
C CYS A 17 13.72 11.42 -10.79
N GLN A 18 14.43 10.92 -9.77
CA GLN A 18 14.22 9.57 -9.24
C GLN A 18 13.07 9.47 -8.23
N LEU A 19 12.43 10.60 -7.89
CA LEU A 19 11.26 10.65 -7.00
C LEU A 19 9.93 10.56 -7.75
N CYS A 20 9.91 9.99 -8.97
CA CYS A 20 8.67 9.57 -9.59
C CYS A 20 8.02 8.56 -8.66
N LEU A 21 6.94 8.99 -7.99
CA LEU A 21 6.02 8.12 -7.26
C LEU A 21 5.56 7.07 -8.28
N VAL A 22 6.14 5.88 -8.22
CA VAL A 22 5.70 4.76 -9.05
C VAL A 22 4.37 4.34 -8.45
N ASN A 23 3.29 4.91 -8.95
CA ASN A 23 1.99 4.28 -8.78
C ASN A 23 2.02 3.03 -9.64
N SER A 24 1.93 1.87 -9.00
CA SER A 24 1.78 0.62 -9.73
C SER A 24 0.49 0.66 -10.51
N VAL A 25 0.60 0.48 -11.82
CA VAL A 25 -0.57 0.38 -12.69
C VAL A 25 -1.08 -1.05 -12.64
N CYS A 26 -2.36 -1.22 -12.29
CA CYS A 26 -3.05 -2.50 -12.32
C CYS A 26 -2.99 -3.15 -13.72
N ASN A 27 -2.87 -4.48 -13.76
CA ASN A 27 -2.81 -5.27 -14.99
C ASN A 27 -1.63 -4.96 -15.91
N GLU A 28 -0.61 -4.26 -15.40
CA GLU A 28 0.64 -4.02 -16.11
C GLU A 28 1.81 -4.71 -15.43
N CYS A 29 2.73 -5.20 -16.24
CA CYS A 29 3.94 -5.89 -15.80
C CYS A 29 4.85 -4.93 -15.04
N GLN A 30 5.03 -5.19 -13.74
CA GLN A 30 5.87 -4.37 -12.88
C GLN A 30 7.35 -4.57 -13.24
N PRO A 31 8.15 -3.50 -13.25
CA PRO A 31 9.55 -3.56 -13.71
C PRO A 31 10.49 -4.31 -12.75
N LEU A 32 10.07 -4.52 -11.49
CA LEU A 32 10.93 -5.08 -10.44
C LEU A 32 10.73 -6.58 -10.19
N ASN A 33 9.60 -7.17 -10.57
CA ASN A 33 9.26 -8.55 -10.18
C ASN A 33 8.50 -9.38 -11.24
N ASP A 34 8.41 -8.90 -12.50
CA ASP A 34 7.74 -9.59 -13.61
C ASP A 34 6.30 -10.07 -13.31
N ALA A 35 5.61 -9.43 -12.38
CA ALA A 35 4.21 -9.69 -12.07
C ALA A 35 3.33 -8.53 -12.51
N ALA A 36 2.09 -8.83 -12.87
CA ALA A 36 1.03 -7.84 -13.06
C ALA A 36 -0.07 -8.06 -12.03
N CYS A 37 -0.15 -7.18 -11.04
CA CYS A 37 -1.20 -7.24 -10.02
C CYS A 37 -2.57 -6.92 -10.64
N ILE A 38 -3.56 -7.77 -10.38
CA ILE A 38 -4.94 -7.66 -10.90
C ILE A 38 -5.86 -7.07 -9.82
N ASN A 39 -5.63 -7.46 -8.57
CA ASN A 39 -6.28 -6.96 -7.36
C ASN A 39 -5.28 -7.10 -6.19
N GLU A 40 -5.75 -6.97 -4.95
CA GLU A 40 -4.88 -6.94 -3.78
C GLU A 40 -4.02 -8.18 -3.59
N THR A 41 -4.50 -9.36 -4.00
CA THR A 41 -3.81 -10.63 -3.74
C THR A 41 -3.53 -11.42 -5.02
N SER A 42 -4.16 -11.06 -6.14
CA SER A 42 -4.09 -11.84 -7.38
C SER A 42 -3.20 -11.16 -8.42
N PHE A 43 -2.47 -11.97 -9.17
CA PHE A 43 -1.55 -11.49 -10.21
C PHE A 43 -1.38 -12.47 -11.36
N HIS A 44 -0.89 -11.94 -12.48
CA HIS A 44 -0.39 -12.71 -13.62
C HIS A 44 1.14 -12.59 -13.69
N LEU A 45 1.80 -13.58 -14.31
CA LEU A 45 3.23 -13.52 -14.59
C LEU A 45 3.49 -12.98 -15.99
N CYS A 46 4.56 -12.21 -16.15
CA CYS A 46 4.90 -11.53 -17.39
C CYS A 46 6.05 -12.19 -18.16
N PHE A 47 6.86 -13.03 -17.51
CA PHE A 47 7.98 -13.75 -18.14
C PHE A 47 8.93 -12.84 -18.94
N GLY A 48 9.22 -11.62 -18.44
CA GLY A 48 10.07 -10.64 -19.14
C GLY A 48 9.41 -9.95 -20.34
N SER A 49 8.11 -10.15 -20.56
CA SER A 49 7.29 -9.41 -21.52
C SER A 49 6.65 -8.17 -20.87
N SER A 50 6.26 -7.19 -21.69
CA SER A 50 5.41 -6.08 -21.25
C SER A 50 3.94 -6.47 -21.12
N THR A 51 3.56 -7.66 -21.60
CA THR A 51 2.18 -8.15 -21.59
C THR A 51 2.07 -9.32 -20.61
N PRO A 52 1.15 -9.26 -19.62
CA PRO A 52 0.95 -10.36 -18.68
C PRO A 52 0.38 -11.59 -19.38
N ASN A 53 0.81 -12.77 -18.95
CA ASN A 53 0.21 -14.03 -19.36
C ASN A 53 -1.11 -14.23 -18.57
N THR A 54 -2.24 -14.16 -19.27
CA THR A 54 -3.57 -14.31 -18.67
C THR A 54 -4.09 -15.76 -18.68
N ASP A 55 -3.28 -16.73 -19.09
CA ASP A 55 -3.66 -18.16 -19.08
C ASP A 55 -3.73 -18.72 -17.65
N GLN A 56 -2.97 -18.12 -16.73
CA GLN A 56 -2.94 -18.52 -15.32
C GLN A 56 -2.97 -17.31 -14.39
N THR A 57 -3.89 -17.36 -13.42
CA THR A 57 -3.94 -16.42 -12.29
C THR A 57 -3.27 -17.06 -11.08
N PHE A 58 -2.38 -16.31 -10.45
CA PHE A 58 -1.77 -16.67 -9.18
C PHE A 58 -2.37 -15.82 -8.06
N THR A 59 -2.31 -16.35 -6.84
CA THR A 59 -2.80 -15.67 -5.65
C THR A 59 -1.71 -15.71 -4.59
N CYS A 60 -1.43 -14.55 -3.99
CA CYS A 60 -0.56 -14.43 -2.84
C CYS A 60 -1.14 -15.23 -1.67
N PRO A 61 -0.30 -15.90 -0.87
CA PRO A 61 -0.77 -16.58 0.33
C PRO A 61 -1.46 -15.62 1.31
N ASP A 62 -2.21 -16.19 2.25
CA ASP A 62 -2.95 -15.42 3.25
C ASP A 62 -2.05 -14.43 4.02
N GLY A 63 -2.57 -13.23 4.28
CA GLY A 63 -1.84 -12.14 4.92
C GLY A 63 -0.96 -11.31 3.97
N LEU A 64 -0.66 -11.81 2.77
CA LEU A 64 0.19 -11.11 1.79
C LEU A 64 -0.64 -10.39 0.72
N VAL A 65 -0.07 -9.32 0.17
CA VAL A 65 -0.63 -8.54 -0.94
C VAL A 65 0.34 -8.55 -2.12
N CYS A 66 -0.22 -8.46 -3.33
CA CYS A 66 0.54 -8.23 -4.54
C CYS A 66 1.09 -6.80 -4.52
N SER A 67 2.39 -6.67 -4.70
CA SER A 67 3.09 -5.38 -4.71
C SER A 67 4.05 -5.27 -5.87
N GLN A 68 4.49 -4.04 -6.17
CA GLN A 68 5.53 -3.73 -7.14
C GLN A 68 6.96 -3.88 -6.60
N GLN A 69 7.12 -4.39 -5.38
CA GLN A 69 8.42 -4.61 -4.74
C GLN A 69 9.18 -5.77 -5.41
N PRO A 70 10.48 -6.00 -5.12
CA PRO A 70 11.27 -7.06 -5.77
C PRO A 70 10.70 -8.48 -5.61
N ASN A 71 10.00 -8.76 -4.50
CA ASN A 71 9.14 -9.96 -4.39
C ASN A 71 7.70 -9.60 -4.77
N ILE A 72 6.96 -10.56 -5.33
CA ILE A 72 5.58 -10.32 -5.78
C ILE A 72 4.65 -10.09 -4.57
N CYS A 73 4.74 -10.96 -3.57
CA CYS A 73 3.87 -10.96 -2.41
C CYS A 73 4.60 -10.40 -1.18
N PHE A 74 4.03 -9.37 -0.55
CA PHE A 74 4.54 -8.72 0.67
C PHE A 74 3.49 -8.69 1.76
N GLN A 75 3.91 -8.55 3.02
CA GLN A 75 2.96 -8.51 4.13
C GLN A 75 2.04 -7.29 3.96
N ARG A 76 0.72 -7.51 3.98
CA ARG A 76 -0.30 -6.45 3.88
C ARG A 76 -0.02 -5.30 4.83
N SER A 77 0.51 -5.65 5.99
CA SER A 77 0.66 -4.78 7.12
C SER A 77 1.91 -3.89 7.03
N GLU A 78 2.88 -4.27 6.19
CA GLU A 78 4.11 -3.53 5.94
C GLU A 78 4.05 -2.75 4.62
N THR A 79 3.39 -3.31 3.60
CA THR A 79 3.36 -2.78 2.24
C THR A 79 1.92 -2.70 1.74
N PRO A 80 1.48 -1.55 1.21
CA PRO A 80 0.18 -1.45 0.57
C PRO A 80 0.14 -2.32 -0.69
N ALA A 81 -1.05 -2.83 -1.01
CA ALA A 81 -1.25 -3.53 -2.26
C ALA A 81 -0.98 -2.59 -3.45
N SER A 82 -0.48 -3.15 -4.54
CA SER A 82 -0.23 -2.40 -5.78
C SER A 82 -1.48 -2.20 -6.64
N CYS A 83 -2.52 -3.00 -6.43
CA CYS A 83 -3.77 -2.95 -7.15
C CYS A 83 -4.93 -3.38 -6.26
N GLY A 84 -6.16 -2.95 -6.57
CA GLY A 84 -7.34 -3.21 -5.76
C GLY A 84 -7.61 -2.08 -4.76
N ASP A 85 -8.29 -2.38 -3.66
CA ASP A 85 -8.51 -1.41 -2.58
C ASP A 85 -7.18 -1.25 -1.83
N THR A 86 -6.28 -0.46 -2.41
CA THR A 86 -4.98 -0.11 -1.81
C THR A 86 -5.19 0.64 -0.49
N ASP A 87 -6.36 1.23 -0.36
CA ASP A 87 -6.85 1.91 0.82
C ASP A 87 -7.73 0.93 1.59
N SER A 88 -7.15 0.24 2.58
CA SER A 88 -7.96 -0.24 3.72
C SER A 88 -8.50 0.93 4.58
N CYS A 89 -8.60 2.11 3.98
CA CYS A 89 -8.84 3.39 4.62
C CYS A 89 -10.29 3.80 4.43
N GLY A 90 -10.87 4.41 5.46
CA GLY A 90 -12.22 4.96 5.39
C GLY A 90 -13.34 3.90 5.35
N LEU A 91 -13.01 2.61 5.47
CA LEU A 91 -13.98 1.54 5.65
C LEU A 91 -14.05 1.15 7.12
N CYS A 92 -15.28 1.09 7.65
CA CYS A 92 -15.50 0.62 9.01
C CYS A 92 -15.07 -0.84 9.14
N ASN A 93 -14.38 -1.14 10.24
CA ASN A 93 -13.91 -2.49 10.51
C ASN A 93 -15.06 -3.51 10.60
N SER A 94 -14.72 -4.79 10.68
CA SER A 94 -15.68 -5.90 10.74
C SER A 94 -16.69 -5.80 11.90
N ASN A 95 -16.35 -5.06 12.96
CA ASN A 95 -17.22 -4.82 14.11
C ASN A 95 -18.03 -3.50 14.00
N TYR A 96 -17.86 -2.74 12.91
CA TYR A 96 -18.52 -1.46 12.65
C TYR A 96 -18.30 -0.38 13.73
N VAL A 97 -17.15 -0.42 14.42
CA VAL A 97 -16.85 0.50 15.53
C VAL A 97 -16.02 1.70 15.07
N PHE A 98 -15.01 1.46 14.24
CA PHE A 98 -14.12 2.50 13.72
C PHE A 98 -13.58 2.14 12.34
N ALA A 99 -13.05 3.13 11.63
CA ALA A 99 -12.31 3.00 10.39
C ALA A 99 -10.95 3.67 10.56
N CYS A 100 -9.88 3.06 10.06
CA CYS A 100 -8.60 3.76 9.92
C CYS A 100 -8.70 4.71 8.73
N THR A 101 -8.26 5.95 8.89
CA THR A 101 -8.27 6.98 7.82
C THR A 101 -6.87 7.36 7.35
N SER A 102 -5.86 7.09 8.17
CA SER A 102 -4.43 7.14 7.84
C SER A 102 -3.68 6.14 8.72
N LEU A 103 -2.36 6.08 8.61
CA LEU A 103 -1.50 5.24 9.45
C LEU A 103 -1.73 5.49 10.95
N THR A 104 -2.08 6.72 11.32
CA THR A 104 -2.24 7.15 12.71
C THR A 104 -3.59 7.80 13.00
N THR A 105 -4.48 7.97 12.02
CA THR A 105 -5.80 8.57 12.25
C THR A 105 -6.93 7.57 12.02
N PHE A 106 -8.04 7.82 12.70
CA PHE A 106 -9.23 6.98 12.61
C PHE A 106 -10.50 7.82 12.76
N SER A 107 -11.62 7.25 12.33
CA SER A 107 -12.96 7.81 12.49
C SER A 107 -13.89 6.76 13.11
N LEU A 108 -14.83 7.19 13.95
CA LEU A 108 -15.80 6.29 14.59
C LEU A 108 -16.97 5.99 13.66
N CYS A 109 -17.47 4.75 13.69
CA CYS A 109 -18.49 4.24 12.77
C CYS A 109 -19.87 4.08 13.40
N TYR A 110 -19.96 3.90 14.72
CA TYR A 110 -21.23 3.76 15.47
C TYR A 110 -22.22 2.75 14.87
N GLY A 111 -21.73 1.62 14.34
CA GLY A 111 -22.56 0.58 13.72
C GLY A 111 -22.85 0.77 12.23
N ALA A 112 -22.29 1.79 11.58
CA ALA A 112 -22.39 2.01 10.14
C ALA A 112 -21.20 1.39 9.38
N THR A 113 -21.37 1.21 8.06
CA THR A 113 -20.31 0.77 7.14
C THR A 113 -19.38 1.91 6.72
N THR A 114 -19.85 3.15 6.85
CA THR A 114 -19.10 4.36 6.54
C THR A 114 -18.80 5.16 7.81
N PRO A 115 -17.58 5.67 7.99
CA PRO A 115 -17.21 6.40 9.19
C PRO A 115 -17.99 7.72 9.33
N SER A 116 -18.22 8.11 10.58
CA SER A 116 -18.74 9.42 10.93
C SER A 116 -17.66 10.49 10.81
N THR A 117 -18.04 11.75 11.05
CA THR A 117 -17.10 12.88 11.15
C THR A 117 -16.37 12.95 12.49
N THR A 118 -16.61 12.00 13.42
CA THR A 118 -15.91 11.96 14.71
C THR A 118 -14.57 11.26 14.52
N ASN A 119 -13.50 12.04 14.56
CA ASN A 119 -12.14 11.57 14.29
C ASN A 119 -11.29 11.50 15.56
N GLY A 120 -10.25 10.68 15.50
CA GLY A 120 -9.21 10.60 16.51
C GLY A 120 -7.84 10.32 15.90
N THR A 121 -6.81 10.44 16.73
CA THR A 121 -5.43 10.21 16.34
C THR A 121 -4.79 9.29 17.36
N CYS A 122 -4.08 8.27 16.88
CA CYS A 122 -3.30 7.39 17.69
C CYS A 122 -2.13 8.14 18.34
N PRO A 123 -1.80 7.85 19.61
CA PRO A 123 -0.62 8.41 20.26
C PRO A 123 0.67 8.08 19.51
N ASP A 124 1.72 8.87 19.77
CA ASP A 124 3.04 8.65 19.19
C ASP A 124 3.52 7.20 19.35
N GLY A 125 4.07 6.63 18.28
CA GLY A 125 4.54 5.26 18.23
C GLY A 125 3.44 4.20 18.14
N ARG A 126 2.19 4.60 17.89
CA ARG A 126 1.08 3.69 17.61
C ARG A 126 0.50 3.94 16.23
N PHE A 127 -0.04 2.89 15.64
CA PHE A 127 -0.70 2.92 14.35
C PHE A 127 -2.12 2.38 14.48
N CYS A 128 -2.96 2.79 13.53
CA CYS A 128 -4.33 2.31 13.42
C CYS A 128 -4.34 0.94 12.74
N ASP A 129 -5.00 -0.04 13.36
CA ASP A 129 -5.17 -1.38 12.80
C ASP A 129 -6.64 -1.76 12.77
N ALA A 130 -7.22 -1.81 11.57
CA ALA A 130 -8.64 -2.11 11.37
C ALA A 130 -9.00 -3.58 11.62
N SER A 131 -8.02 -4.48 11.74
CA SER A 131 -8.27 -5.89 12.09
C SER A 131 -8.46 -6.10 13.61
N SER A 132 -7.98 -5.15 14.42
CA SER A 132 -7.90 -5.27 15.87
C SER A 132 -9.15 -4.75 16.58
N SER A 133 -9.42 -5.27 17.78
CA SER A 133 -10.39 -4.68 18.71
C SER A 133 -9.89 -3.40 19.35
N ASN A 134 -8.57 -3.19 19.38
CA ASN A 134 -7.93 -1.98 19.84
C ASN A 134 -7.61 -1.09 18.63
N ILE A 135 -8.11 0.15 18.64
CA ILE A 135 -7.90 1.12 17.55
C ILE A 135 -6.40 1.35 17.31
N CYS A 136 -5.65 1.61 18.38
CA CYS A 136 -4.24 2.00 18.32
C CYS A 136 -3.33 0.96 18.97
N VAL A 137 -2.55 0.29 18.13
CA VAL A 137 -1.64 -0.80 18.51
C VAL A 137 -0.18 -0.40 18.29
N THR A 138 0.74 -1.14 18.92
CA THR A 138 2.20 -0.89 18.87
C THR A 138 2.96 -1.91 18.03
N THR A 139 2.33 -3.03 17.66
CA THR A 139 2.96 -4.15 16.95
C THR A 139 2.05 -4.68 15.87
N VAL A 140 2.55 -4.69 14.65
CA VAL A 140 1.80 -5.12 13.48
C VAL A 140 1.90 -6.65 13.40
N THR A 141 0.83 -7.31 12.98
CA THR A 141 0.78 -8.77 12.80
C THR A 141 0.48 -9.13 11.36
N ASP A 142 0.49 -10.43 11.05
CA ASP A 142 0.20 -10.89 9.69
C ASP A 142 -1.27 -10.64 9.28
N GLU A 143 -2.16 -10.53 10.27
CA GLU A 143 -3.59 -10.25 10.10
C GLU A 143 -3.91 -8.75 10.07
N SER A 144 -2.93 -7.89 10.36
CA SER A 144 -3.14 -6.46 10.50
C SER A 144 -3.59 -5.81 9.20
N ILE A 145 -4.63 -4.99 9.30
CA ILE A 145 -5.20 -4.21 8.20
C ILE A 145 -4.84 -2.75 8.46
N ILE A 146 -3.77 -2.30 7.79
CA ILE A 146 -3.18 -0.98 7.99
C ILE A 146 -3.59 -0.06 6.83
N CYS A 147 -3.94 1.18 7.17
CA CYS A 147 -4.12 2.24 6.20
C CYS A 147 -2.78 2.96 6.00
N HIS A 148 -2.13 2.81 4.84
CA HIS A 148 -0.82 3.41 4.58
C HIS A 148 -0.85 4.87 4.10
N LEU A 149 -2.03 5.51 4.12
CA LEU A 149 -2.13 6.96 3.90
C LEU A 149 -1.43 7.70 5.04
N ASN A 150 -0.68 8.76 4.71
CA ASN A 150 -0.03 9.65 5.68
C ASN A 150 -0.88 10.89 5.96
#